data_AF-A0A922MBW4-F1
#
_entry.id   AF-A0A922MBW4-F1
#
_cell.length_a   1.000
_cell.length_b   1.000
_cell.length_c   1.000
_cell.angle_alpha   90.00
_cell.angle_beta   90.00
_cell.angle_gamma   90.00
#
_symmetry.space_group_name_H-M   'P 1'
#
loop_
_entity.id
_entity.type
_entity.pdbx_description
1 polymer ?
#
loop_
_entity_poly.entity_id
_entity_poly.type
_entity_poly.pdbx_seq_one_letter_code
_entity_poly.pdbx_strand_id
1 'polypeptide(L)'
;MSYIRHLYKNGASLRLQYPARFSHAQQLKEDVRRREISKVLIANRGEIACRVMKTARKLGVRTVAVYSDADKHAMHVEMADEAYHIGPAPSTQSYLNAAKILEVAKKSNSQAIHPGYGFLSENVEFCEKCASEDVIFIGPPPAAIRDMGIKSTSKAIMSAAGVPIVKGYHGEDQSIEKLQAEAQRIGFPLMIKAVRGGGGKGMRIAMTEADFLPQLESAKRESLKSFGDDNMLLEQYITDPRHVEVQVFADMHGNAVHLFERDCSVQRRHQKIIEEAPAPGLSEETRRSLGEAAVRAAKAVGYVGAGTVEFILHRQTHEFHFMEMNTRLQVEHPITEMITGTDLVEWQLRVAAGEQLPLSQEQIIRRGHAVETGVREGQEVSVHYDPMIAKLVVWGRDRSEALAKTRAKLSEYQLLTNQQANTVKDNWKGISVQPQSWRPNYELQKTIPLRFDEKDLKVTVKYESAPNSYSVKVNDGEWRQVEASLQTTEKGLRLNTLIGDKKTNVGLLTYDQEVHVYDENGQTVVELPRPKYQASSVDSSAAANSASSPTPGVLERVLVSKGDKVVKGQPLFVVIAMKMEYVVRSPRDGVVAALAPFKLGDSVGKGAQVVMLEGDS
;
A
#
# COMPACT_ATOMS: atom_id res chain seq x y z
N MET A 1 -19.35 -15.27 -56.07
CA MET A 1 -20.19 -14.17 -56.61
C MET A 1 -21.60 -14.58 -57.07
N SER A 2 -21.98 -15.87 -57.18
CA SER A 2 -23.39 -16.25 -57.43
C SER A 2 -24.27 -16.28 -56.16
N TYR A 3 -23.67 -16.44 -54.98
CA TYR A 3 -24.39 -16.45 -53.68
C TYR A 3 -24.90 -15.07 -53.25
N ILE A 4 -24.17 -14.00 -53.60
CA ILE A 4 -24.52 -12.62 -53.24
C ILE A 4 -25.68 -12.06 -54.09
N ARG A 5 -25.89 -12.58 -55.30
CA ARG A 5 -27.01 -12.15 -56.16
C ARG A 5 -28.37 -12.72 -55.75
N HIS A 6 -28.42 -13.73 -54.86
CA HIS A 6 -29.67 -14.33 -54.41
C HIS A 6 -30.34 -13.52 -53.28
N LEU A 7 -29.57 -12.74 -52.50
CA LEU A 7 -30.08 -12.01 -51.34
C LEU A 7 -30.71 -10.64 -51.66
N TYR A 8 -30.54 -10.11 -52.88
CA TYR A 8 -30.95 -8.74 -53.21
C TYR A 8 -32.22 -8.59 -54.05
N LYS A 9 -32.93 -9.69 -54.38
CA LYS A 9 -34.04 -9.62 -55.36
C LYS A 9 -35.46 -9.53 -54.82
N ASN A 10 -35.70 -9.59 -53.51
CA ASN A 10 -37.05 -9.38 -52.98
C ASN A 10 -37.02 -8.42 -51.79
N GLY A 11 -37.45 -7.19 -52.04
CA GLY A 11 -37.61 -6.17 -51.03
C GLY A 11 -38.72 -6.54 -50.03
N ALA A 12 -38.32 -6.71 -48.77
CA ALA A 12 -39.18 -6.55 -47.61
C ALA A 12 -38.30 -5.98 -46.49
N SER A 13 -38.77 -4.91 -45.84
CA SER A 13 -38.08 -4.23 -44.76
C SER A 13 -37.79 -5.19 -43.60
N LEU A 14 -36.55 -5.64 -43.46
CA LEU A 14 -36.08 -6.29 -42.24
C LEU A 14 -35.68 -5.19 -41.24
N ARG A 15 -36.67 -4.76 -40.44
CA ARG A 15 -36.35 -4.24 -39.11
C ARG A 15 -35.57 -5.35 -38.40
N LEU A 16 -34.27 -5.13 -38.18
CA LEU A 16 -33.48 -5.91 -37.23
C LEU A 16 -34.12 -5.72 -35.85
N GLN A 17 -35.09 -6.56 -35.51
CA GLN A 17 -35.53 -6.76 -34.14
C GLN A 17 -34.35 -7.41 -33.42
N TYR A 18 -33.55 -6.59 -32.74
CA TYR A 18 -32.75 -7.08 -31.62
C TYR A 18 -33.73 -7.77 -30.66
N PRO A 19 -33.53 -9.06 -30.32
CA PRO A 19 -34.32 -9.65 -29.25
C PRO A 19 -34.02 -8.82 -28.00
N ALA A 20 -35.07 -8.21 -27.44
CA ALA A 20 -34.99 -7.46 -26.21
C ALA A 20 -34.44 -8.38 -25.11
N ARG A 21 -33.12 -8.31 -24.85
CA ARG A 21 -32.46 -8.93 -23.69
C ARG A 21 -32.75 -8.14 -22.41
N PHE A 22 -34.00 -7.70 -22.23
CA PHE A 22 -34.52 -7.17 -20.97
C PHE A 22 -35.08 -8.29 -20.07
N SER A 23 -34.90 -9.57 -20.43
CA SER A 23 -35.47 -10.69 -19.68
C SER A 23 -34.58 -11.25 -18.56
N HIS A 24 -33.33 -10.83 -18.40
CA HIS A 24 -32.49 -11.35 -17.29
C HIS A 24 -32.91 -10.78 -15.93
N ALA A 25 -33.36 -9.51 -15.89
CA ALA A 25 -33.91 -8.91 -14.68
C ALA A 25 -35.26 -9.54 -14.24
N GLN A 26 -35.99 -10.19 -15.16
CA GLN A 26 -37.24 -10.89 -14.85
C GLN A 26 -37.05 -12.36 -14.45
N GLN A 27 -35.87 -12.96 -14.71
CA GLN A 27 -35.56 -14.33 -14.33
C GLN A 27 -35.05 -14.48 -12.89
N LEU A 28 -34.71 -13.38 -12.20
CA LEU A 28 -34.26 -13.38 -10.80
C LEU A 28 -35.40 -13.42 -9.76
N LYS A 29 -36.63 -13.79 -10.17
CA LYS A 29 -37.72 -14.16 -9.24
C LYS A 29 -37.71 -15.66 -8.94
N GLU A 30 -36.53 -16.26 -8.82
CA GLU A 30 -36.38 -17.52 -8.08
C GLU A 30 -36.48 -17.18 -6.59
N ASP A 31 -37.12 -18.05 -5.79
CA ASP A 31 -37.20 -17.91 -4.33
C ASP A 31 -35.78 -17.69 -3.76
N VAL A 32 -35.46 -16.44 -3.37
CA VAL A 32 -34.17 -16.13 -2.73
C VAL A 32 -34.10 -16.89 -1.42
N ARG A 33 -33.42 -18.05 -1.47
CA ARG A 33 -33.31 -18.94 -0.33
C ARG A 33 -32.31 -18.35 0.67
N ARG A 34 -32.77 -18.06 1.89
CA ARG A 34 -31.85 -17.72 2.98
C ARG A 34 -30.90 -18.87 3.24
N ARG A 35 -29.61 -18.55 3.34
CA ARG A 35 -28.53 -19.48 3.67
C ARG A 35 -27.85 -19.03 4.94
N GLU A 36 -27.62 -19.95 5.86
CA GLU A 36 -26.89 -19.65 7.08
C GLU A 36 -25.38 -19.58 6.79
N ILE A 37 -24.73 -18.49 7.20
CA ILE A 37 -23.28 -18.32 7.14
C ILE A 37 -22.75 -18.36 8.58
N SER A 38 -22.39 -19.56 9.06
CA SER A 38 -21.82 -19.73 10.40
C SER A 38 -20.29 -19.81 10.40
N LYS A 39 -19.67 -20.04 9.23
CA LYS A 39 -18.23 -20.04 9.01
C LYS A 39 -17.88 -19.46 7.64
N VAL A 40 -16.95 -18.50 7.63
CA VAL A 40 -16.45 -17.83 6.43
C VAL A 40 -14.94 -18.01 6.28
N LEU A 41 -14.51 -18.38 5.07
CA LEU A 41 -13.12 -18.33 4.68
C LEU A 41 -12.79 -16.96 4.09
N ILE A 42 -11.72 -16.34 4.56
CA ILE A 42 -11.26 -15.06 4.04
C ILE A 42 -10.13 -15.34 3.05
N ALA A 43 -10.42 -15.24 1.75
CA ALA A 43 -9.46 -15.50 0.66
C ALA A 43 -8.58 -14.27 0.39
N ASN A 44 -7.98 -13.72 1.46
CA ASN A 44 -7.13 -12.55 1.42
C ASN A 44 -6.16 -12.54 2.61
N ARG A 45 -5.33 -11.50 2.72
CA ARG A 45 -4.31 -11.34 3.75
C ARG A 45 -4.30 -9.93 4.34
N GLY A 46 -3.46 -9.73 5.36
CA GLY A 46 -3.14 -8.40 5.87
C GLY A 46 -4.35 -7.69 6.46
N GLU A 47 -4.38 -6.36 6.29
CA GLU A 47 -5.36 -5.50 6.98
C GLU A 47 -6.81 -5.88 6.64
N ILE A 48 -7.10 -6.18 5.37
CA ILE A 48 -8.46 -6.50 4.93
C ILE A 48 -8.95 -7.81 5.50
N ALA A 49 -8.06 -8.80 5.64
CA ALA A 49 -8.43 -10.05 6.27
C ALA A 49 -8.81 -9.84 7.74
N CYS A 50 -8.00 -9.06 8.47
CA CYS A 50 -8.33 -8.65 9.83
C CYS A 50 -9.63 -7.82 9.90
N ARG A 51 -9.86 -6.89 8.96
CA ARG A 51 -11.06 -6.06 8.87
C ARG A 51 -12.31 -6.93 8.74
N VAL A 52 -12.27 -7.95 7.87
CA VAL A 52 -13.40 -8.86 7.66
C VAL A 52 -13.63 -9.73 8.89
N MET A 53 -12.56 -10.29 9.47
CA MET A 53 -12.66 -11.14 10.66
C MET A 53 -13.22 -10.38 11.87
N LYS A 54 -12.95 -9.08 12.02
CA LYS A 54 -13.48 -8.26 13.13
C LYS A 54 -15.00 -8.21 13.08
N THR A 55 -15.55 -7.99 11.89
CA THR A 55 -17.00 -7.97 11.69
C THR A 55 -17.60 -9.36 11.80
N ALA A 56 -16.99 -10.38 11.19
CA ALA A 56 -17.46 -11.76 11.31
C ALA A 56 -17.58 -12.20 12.78
N ARG A 57 -16.55 -11.92 13.61
CA ARG A 57 -16.55 -12.21 15.04
C ARG A 57 -17.66 -11.47 15.80
N LYS A 58 -17.90 -10.19 15.49
CA LYS A 58 -19.00 -9.39 16.07
C LYS A 58 -20.37 -10.02 15.78
N LEU A 59 -20.52 -10.68 14.64
CA LEU A 59 -21.74 -11.37 14.21
C LEU A 59 -21.81 -12.83 14.68
N GLY A 60 -20.80 -13.34 15.40
CA GLY A 60 -20.73 -14.73 15.82
C GLY A 60 -20.39 -15.72 14.71
N VAL A 61 -19.89 -15.24 13.56
CA VAL A 61 -19.46 -16.06 12.42
C VAL A 61 -18.02 -16.49 12.63
N ARG A 62 -17.75 -17.81 12.56
CA ARG A 62 -16.39 -18.36 12.65
C ARG A 62 -15.57 -17.99 11.42
N THR A 63 -14.28 -17.80 11.60
CA THR A 63 -13.37 -17.25 10.60
C THR A 63 -12.25 -18.22 10.26
N VAL A 64 -11.97 -18.37 8.96
CA VAL A 64 -10.88 -19.19 8.44
C VAL A 64 -9.93 -18.31 7.64
N ALA A 65 -8.67 -18.22 8.08
CA ALA A 65 -7.60 -17.58 7.33
C ALA A 65 -6.93 -18.55 6.36
N VAL A 66 -6.41 -18.01 5.27
CA VAL A 66 -5.39 -18.67 4.44
C VAL A 66 -4.08 -17.88 4.51
N TYR A 67 -2.95 -18.58 4.39
CA TYR A 67 -1.64 -17.93 4.46
C TYR A 67 -0.57 -18.59 3.58
N SER A 68 0.33 -17.77 3.04
CA SER A 68 1.55 -18.19 2.38
C SER A 68 2.69 -18.43 3.36
N ASP A 69 3.81 -18.99 2.91
CA ASP A 69 5.05 -19.08 3.72
C ASP A 69 5.47 -17.74 4.36
N ALA A 70 5.34 -16.63 3.62
CA ALA A 70 5.68 -15.29 4.11
C ALA A 70 4.69 -14.74 5.15
N ASP A 71 3.49 -15.31 5.24
CA ASP A 71 2.42 -14.82 6.12
C ASP A 71 2.22 -15.71 7.36
N LYS A 72 3.08 -16.69 7.60
CA LYS A 72 2.94 -17.66 8.71
C LYS A 72 2.73 -17.00 10.08
N HIS A 73 3.31 -15.81 10.27
CA HIS A 73 3.22 -15.01 11.50
C HIS A 73 2.44 -13.70 11.30
N ALA A 74 1.62 -13.62 10.24
CA ALA A 74 0.82 -12.43 9.96
C ALA A 74 -0.38 -12.32 10.93
N MET A 75 -0.83 -11.08 11.17
CA MET A 75 -1.88 -10.81 12.16
C MET A 75 -3.20 -11.53 11.84
N HIS A 76 -3.56 -11.65 10.56
CA HIS A 76 -4.81 -12.30 10.16
C HIS A 76 -4.79 -13.81 10.42
N VAL A 77 -3.60 -14.42 10.47
CA VAL A 77 -3.41 -15.84 10.82
C VAL A 77 -3.67 -16.06 12.30
N GLU A 78 -3.08 -15.23 13.16
CA GLU A 78 -3.29 -15.29 14.61
C GLU A 78 -4.72 -14.92 15.01
N MET A 79 -5.35 -14.02 14.25
CA MET A 79 -6.68 -13.53 14.54
C MET A 79 -7.79 -14.54 14.20
N ALA A 80 -7.59 -15.42 13.21
CA ALA A 80 -8.62 -16.34 12.76
C ALA A 80 -8.85 -17.51 13.73
N ASP A 81 -10.04 -18.11 13.69
CA ASP A 81 -10.35 -19.29 14.49
C ASP A 81 -9.64 -20.55 13.94
N GLU A 82 -9.44 -20.59 12.62
CA GLU A 82 -8.63 -21.60 11.93
C GLU A 82 -7.75 -20.92 10.87
N ALA A 83 -6.57 -21.47 10.59
CA ALA A 83 -5.70 -20.96 9.54
C ALA A 83 -5.05 -22.11 8.75
N TYR A 84 -4.99 -21.96 7.42
CA TYR A 84 -4.49 -23.00 6.52
C TYR A 84 -3.41 -22.46 5.59
N HIS A 85 -2.33 -23.22 5.49
CA HIS A 85 -1.25 -22.94 4.54
C HIS A 85 -1.70 -23.23 3.10
N ILE A 86 -1.43 -22.29 2.20
CA ILE A 86 -1.85 -22.37 0.78
C ILE A 86 -0.68 -22.34 -0.21
N GLY A 87 0.57 -22.36 0.28
CA GLY A 87 1.76 -22.46 -0.57
C GLY A 87 2.79 -21.37 -0.33
N PRO A 88 3.73 -21.20 -1.28
CA PRO A 88 4.88 -20.31 -1.10
C PRO A 88 4.51 -18.84 -1.19
N ALA A 89 5.48 -17.98 -0.84
CA ALA A 89 5.32 -16.52 -0.74
C ALA A 89 4.78 -15.82 -2.02
N PRO A 90 5.08 -16.24 -3.26
CA PRO A 90 4.50 -15.60 -4.45
C PRO A 90 2.98 -15.80 -4.53
N SER A 91 2.22 -14.72 -4.67
CA SER A 91 0.75 -14.75 -4.73
C SER A 91 0.20 -15.63 -5.87
N THR A 92 0.90 -15.70 -7.00
CA THR A 92 0.55 -16.56 -8.15
C THR A 92 0.53 -18.05 -7.82
N GLN A 93 1.25 -18.46 -6.78
CA GLN A 93 1.34 -19.84 -6.32
C GLN A 93 0.54 -20.08 -5.04
N SER A 94 0.09 -19.02 -4.36
CA SER A 94 -0.69 -19.04 -3.11
C SER A 94 -2.06 -18.38 -3.28
N TYR A 95 -2.21 -17.09 -2.99
CA TYR A 95 -3.52 -16.39 -2.93
C TYR A 95 -4.30 -16.36 -4.25
N LEU A 96 -3.62 -16.48 -5.40
CA LEU A 96 -4.24 -16.58 -6.73
C LEU A 96 -4.54 -18.03 -7.14
N ASN A 97 -4.17 -19.02 -6.31
CA ASN A 97 -4.45 -20.42 -6.57
C ASN A 97 -5.89 -20.77 -6.15
N ALA A 98 -6.84 -20.46 -7.04
CA ALA A 98 -8.27 -20.72 -6.88
C ALA A 98 -8.59 -22.16 -6.42
N ALA A 99 -7.90 -23.17 -6.97
CA ALA A 99 -8.12 -24.56 -6.61
C ALA A 99 -7.75 -24.84 -5.15
N LYS A 100 -6.63 -24.28 -4.68
CA LYS A 100 -6.19 -24.45 -3.29
C LYS A 100 -7.11 -23.74 -2.30
N ILE A 101 -7.60 -22.54 -2.65
CA ILE A 101 -8.56 -21.82 -1.82
C ILE A 101 -9.88 -22.61 -1.66
N LEU A 102 -10.40 -23.18 -2.75
CA LEU A 102 -11.61 -24.02 -2.70
C LEU A 102 -11.40 -25.32 -1.92
N GLU A 103 -10.24 -25.97 -2.08
CA GLU A 103 -9.86 -27.13 -1.28
C GLU A 103 -9.90 -26.81 0.23
N VAL A 104 -9.36 -25.66 0.64
CA VAL A 104 -9.38 -25.22 2.03
C VAL A 104 -10.80 -24.86 2.49
N ALA A 105 -11.60 -24.19 1.65
CA ALA A 105 -13.00 -23.87 1.98
C ALA A 105 -13.80 -25.14 2.32
N LYS A 106 -13.65 -26.19 1.49
CA LYS A 106 -14.23 -27.51 1.72
C LYS A 106 -13.69 -28.17 2.98
N LYS A 107 -12.36 -28.23 3.14
CA LYS A 107 -11.70 -28.87 4.29
C LYS A 107 -12.11 -28.24 5.63
N SER A 108 -12.24 -26.92 5.65
CA SER A 108 -12.66 -26.17 6.84
C SER A 108 -14.18 -26.17 7.06
N ASN A 109 -14.96 -26.70 6.12
CA ASN A 109 -16.42 -26.62 6.09
C ASN A 109 -16.93 -25.17 6.15
N SER A 110 -16.29 -24.28 5.41
CA SER A 110 -16.73 -22.89 5.26
C SER A 110 -17.91 -22.82 4.29
N GLN A 111 -19.00 -22.16 4.69
CA GLN A 111 -20.18 -21.99 3.83
C GLN A 111 -19.97 -20.88 2.80
N ALA A 112 -19.09 -19.94 3.11
CA ALA A 112 -18.87 -18.75 2.30
C ALA A 112 -17.38 -18.40 2.20
N ILE A 113 -17.01 -17.74 1.11
CA ILE A 113 -15.70 -17.15 0.89
C ILE A 113 -15.87 -15.63 0.76
N HIS A 114 -15.19 -14.89 1.62
CA HIS A 114 -15.03 -13.45 1.48
C HIS A 114 -13.70 -13.15 0.75
N PRO A 115 -13.72 -12.57 -0.45
CA PRO A 115 -12.49 -12.38 -1.22
C PRO A 115 -11.71 -11.13 -0.80
N GLY A 116 -12.31 -10.22 -0.04
CA GLY A 116 -11.71 -8.92 0.28
C GLY A 116 -11.61 -8.07 -0.99
N TYR A 117 -10.43 -7.55 -1.29
CA TYR A 117 -10.12 -6.83 -2.52
C TYR A 117 -8.81 -7.31 -3.15
N GLY A 118 -8.62 -7.08 -4.45
CA GLY A 118 -7.52 -7.68 -5.20
C GLY A 118 -7.62 -9.22 -5.25
N PHE A 119 -6.53 -9.88 -5.60
CA PHE A 119 -6.47 -11.34 -5.78
C PHE A 119 -7.65 -11.90 -6.61
N LEU A 120 -8.50 -12.73 -6.00
CA LEU A 120 -9.61 -13.42 -6.65
C LEU A 120 -10.95 -12.66 -6.54
N SER A 121 -10.97 -11.45 -5.96
CA SER A 121 -12.21 -10.69 -5.73
C SER A 121 -12.97 -10.29 -7.00
N GLU A 122 -12.27 -10.17 -8.12
CA GLU A 122 -12.86 -9.83 -9.43
C GLU A 122 -12.59 -10.95 -10.45
N ASN A 123 -12.27 -12.16 -9.99
CA ASN A 123 -12.05 -13.31 -10.86
C ASN A 123 -13.36 -14.05 -11.14
N VAL A 124 -13.84 -13.93 -12.37
CA VAL A 124 -15.12 -14.50 -12.82
C VAL A 124 -15.12 -16.02 -12.69
N GLU A 125 -14.05 -16.69 -13.14
CA GLU A 125 -13.97 -18.15 -13.12
C GLU A 125 -13.98 -18.72 -11.69
N PHE A 126 -13.37 -18.01 -10.74
CA PHE A 126 -13.37 -18.39 -9.33
C PHE A 126 -14.76 -18.24 -8.72
N CYS A 127 -15.47 -17.15 -9.02
CA CYS A 127 -16.86 -16.95 -8.59
C CYS A 127 -17.78 -18.07 -9.12
N GLU A 128 -17.64 -18.43 -10.40
CA GLU A 128 -18.38 -19.55 -11.01
C GLU A 128 -18.05 -20.90 -10.36
N LYS A 129 -16.77 -21.15 -10.04
CA LYS A 129 -16.36 -22.36 -9.33
C LYS A 129 -16.93 -22.42 -7.92
N CYS A 130 -16.93 -21.31 -7.17
CA CYS A 130 -17.57 -21.26 -5.86
C CYS A 130 -19.04 -21.70 -5.94
N ALA A 131 -19.79 -21.16 -6.91
CA ALA A 131 -21.18 -21.54 -7.13
C ALA A 131 -21.34 -23.02 -7.49
N SER A 132 -20.48 -23.57 -8.36
CA SER A 132 -20.51 -25.00 -8.73
C SER A 132 -20.21 -25.96 -7.57
N GLU A 133 -19.54 -25.47 -6.52
CA GLU A 133 -19.17 -26.23 -5.34
C GLU A 133 -20.07 -25.92 -4.12
N ASP A 134 -21.18 -25.22 -4.34
CA ASP A 134 -22.14 -24.76 -3.32
C ASP A 134 -21.50 -23.91 -2.20
N VAL A 135 -20.44 -23.17 -2.52
CA VAL A 135 -19.79 -22.20 -1.63
C VAL A 135 -20.25 -20.79 -2.01
N ILE A 136 -20.75 -20.04 -1.04
CA ILE A 136 -21.22 -18.67 -1.26
C ILE A 136 -20.02 -17.76 -1.53
N PHE A 137 -19.94 -17.17 -2.71
CA PHE A 137 -19.02 -16.07 -2.96
C PHE A 137 -19.63 -14.77 -2.41
N ILE A 138 -19.00 -14.17 -1.40
CA ILE A 138 -19.46 -12.91 -0.81
C ILE A 138 -19.02 -11.74 -1.70
N GLY A 139 -19.83 -11.45 -2.71
CA GLY A 139 -19.57 -10.42 -3.70
C GLY A 139 -20.62 -10.45 -4.82
N PRO A 140 -20.39 -9.69 -5.89
CA PRO A 140 -21.31 -9.64 -7.02
C PRO A 140 -21.34 -10.97 -7.80
N PRO A 141 -22.41 -11.21 -8.58
CA PRO A 141 -22.51 -12.40 -9.42
C PRO A 141 -21.46 -12.37 -10.55
N PRO A 142 -21.07 -13.55 -11.10
CA PRO A 142 -20.07 -13.64 -12.16
C PRO A 142 -20.38 -12.77 -13.39
N ALA A 143 -21.66 -12.65 -13.75
CA ALA A 143 -22.11 -11.82 -14.86
C ALA A 143 -21.77 -10.34 -14.65
N ALA A 144 -22.04 -9.80 -13.46
CA ALA A 144 -21.74 -8.40 -13.13
C ALA A 144 -20.22 -8.12 -13.14
N ILE A 145 -19.42 -9.05 -12.60
CA ILE A 145 -17.94 -8.95 -12.63
C ILE A 145 -17.45 -8.91 -14.09
N ARG A 146 -17.94 -9.82 -14.93
CA ARG A 146 -17.57 -9.91 -16.34
C ARG A 146 -17.97 -8.66 -17.13
N ASP A 147 -19.19 -8.20 -16.94
CA ASP A 147 -19.76 -7.06 -17.67
C ASP A 147 -19.02 -5.76 -17.35
N MET A 148 -18.58 -5.59 -16.10
CA MET A 148 -17.82 -4.41 -15.67
C MET A 148 -16.32 -4.50 -15.93
N GLY A 149 -15.75 -5.71 -16.02
CA GLY A 149 -14.33 -5.91 -16.33
C GLY A 149 -13.93 -5.55 -17.78
N ILE A 150 -14.89 -5.50 -18.72
CA ILE A 150 -14.63 -5.17 -20.13
C ILE A 150 -15.11 -3.73 -20.41
N LYS A 151 -14.17 -2.83 -20.71
CA LYS A 151 -14.44 -1.38 -20.91
C LYS A 151 -15.51 -1.06 -21.96
N SER A 152 -15.54 -1.77 -23.07
CA SER A 152 -16.54 -1.54 -24.13
C SER A 152 -17.94 -1.99 -23.69
N THR A 153 -18.03 -3.17 -23.07
CA THR A 153 -19.27 -3.72 -22.51
C THR A 153 -19.82 -2.83 -21.41
N SER A 154 -18.97 -2.40 -20.46
CA SER A 154 -19.39 -1.56 -19.34
C SER A 154 -19.92 -0.21 -19.83
N LYS A 155 -19.23 0.47 -20.75
CA LYS A 155 -19.72 1.73 -21.35
C LYS A 155 -21.07 1.56 -22.06
N ALA A 156 -21.27 0.46 -22.80
CA ALA A 156 -22.53 0.20 -23.48
C ALA A 156 -23.70 0.01 -22.49
N ILE A 157 -23.47 -0.76 -21.42
CA ILE A 157 -24.47 -0.98 -20.36
C ILE A 157 -24.78 0.33 -19.63
N MET A 158 -23.74 1.09 -19.25
CA MET A 158 -23.91 2.37 -18.55
C MET A 158 -24.67 3.40 -19.38
N SER A 159 -24.35 3.50 -20.68
CA SER A 159 -25.06 4.36 -21.62
C SER A 159 -26.55 3.97 -21.71
N ALA A 160 -26.84 2.68 -21.87
CA ALA A 160 -28.22 2.17 -21.91
C ALA A 160 -28.98 2.39 -20.58
N ALA A 161 -28.27 2.43 -19.46
CA ALA A 161 -28.81 2.69 -18.13
C ALA A 161 -28.99 4.20 -17.80
N GLY A 162 -28.66 5.09 -18.74
CA GLY A 162 -28.74 6.55 -18.52
C GLY A 162 -27.72 7.04 -17.48
N VAL A 163 -26.58 6.37 -17.38
CA VAL A 163 -25.42 6.83 -16.60
C VAL A 163 -24.56 7.67 -17.54
N PRO A 164 -24.23 8.93 -17.19
CA PRO A 164 -23.37 9.77 -18.04
C PRO A 164 -22.03 9.07 -18.30
N ILE A 165 -21.63 8.94 -19.56
CA ILE A 165 -20.33 8.40 -19.98
C ILE A 165 -19.53 9.47 -20.72
N VAL A 166 -18.20 9.39 -20.65
CA VAL A 166 -17.33 10.28 -21.43
C VAL A 166 -17.67 10.13 -22.90
N LYS A 167 -18.01 11.24 -23.56
CA LYS A 167 -18.28 11.26 -25.00
C LYS A 167 -17.04 10.77 -25.74
N GLY A 168 -17.23 9.88 -26.70
CA GLY A 168 -16.12 9.33 -27.47
C GLY A 168 -16.55 8.67 -28.75
N TYR A 169 -15.55 8.25 -29.52
CA TYR A 169 -15.67 7.46 -30.73
C TYR A 169 -14.67 6.31 -30.68
N HIS A 170 -15.19 5.09 -30.73
CA HIS A 170 -14.44 3.82 -30.68
C HIS A 170 -14.75 2.93 -31.88
N GLY A 171 -15.21 3.51 -33.00
CA GLY A 171 -15.63 2.77 -34.18
C GLY A 171 -14.47 2.26 -35.04
N GLU A 172 -14.78 1.33 -35.94
CA GLU A 172 -13.80 0.70 -36.84
C GLU A 172 -13.38 1.58 -38.03
N ASP A 173 -14.16 2.61 -38.37
CA ASP A 173 -13.79 3.55 -39.43
C ASP A 173 -12.74 4.55 -38.89
N GLN A 174 -11.53 4.44 -39.43
CA GLN A 174 -10.32 5.15 -39.01
C GLN A 174 -9.83 6.14 -40.07
N SER A 175 -10.67 6.45 -41.06
CA SER A 175 -10.42 7.52 -42.05
C SER A 175 -10.27 8.88 -41.35
N ILE A 176 -9.41 9.74 -41.89
CA ILE A 176 -9.12 11.05 -41.28
C ILE A 176 -10.40 11.90 -41.26
N GLU A 177 -11.18 11.84 -42.34
CA GLU A 177 -12.44 12.57 -42.49
C GLU A 177 -13.45 12.15 -41.42
N LYS A 178 -13.58 10.83 -41.17
CA LYS A 178 -14.48 10.32 -40.13
C LYS A 178 -14.01 10.72 -38.74
N LEU A 179 -12.72 10.55 -38.44
CA LEU A 179 -12.15 10.91 -37.14
C LEU A 179 -12.28 12.42 -36.87
N GLN A 180 -12.12 13.26 -37.88
CA GLN A 180 -12.30 14.71 -37.75
C GLN A 180 -13.76 15.10 -37.51
N ALA A 181 -14.71 14.49 -38.22
CA ALA A 181 -16.13 14.71 -37.98
C ALA A 181 -16.56 14.26 -36.57
N GLU A 182 -16.02 13.15 -36.08
CA GLU A 182 -16.27 12.68 -34.71
C GLU A 182 -15.61 13.58 -33.67
N ALA A 183 -14.41 14.10 -33.92
CA ALA A 183 -13.76 15.08 -33.06
C ALA A 183 -14.61 16.36 -32.89
N GLN A 184 -15.16 16.89 -33.99
CA GLN A 184 -16.09 18.02 -33.95
C GLN A 184 -17.37 17.70 -33.17
N ARG A 185 -17.93 16.49 -33.36
CA ARG A 185 -19.15 16.05 -32.64
C ARG A 185 -18.92 15.90 -31.13
N ILE A 186 -17.77 15.37 -30.74
CA ILE A 186 -17.41 15.19 -29.32
C ILE A 186 -17.13 16.55 -28.67
N GLY A 187 -16.45 17.44 -29.39
CA GLY A 187 -16.02 18.75 -28.91
C GLY A 187 -14.61 18.74 -28.31
N PHE A 188 -13.99 19.91 -28.31
CA PHE A 188 -12.65 20.14 -27.75
C PHE A 188 -12.73 20.75 -26.34
N PRO A 189 -11.76 20.47 -25.45
CA PRO A 189 -10.55 19.68 -25.67
C PRO A 189 -10.82 18.17 -25.77
N LEU A 190 -10.01 17.49 -26.59
CA LEU A 190 -10.18 16.09 -26.97
C LEU A 190 -8.89 15.31 -26.68
N MET A 191 -9.04 14.07 -26.22
CA MET A 191 -7.96 13.11 -26.03
C MET A 191 -8.00 12.04 -27.13
N ILE A 192 -6.87 11.88 -27.79
CA ILE A 192 -6.63 10.86 -28.83
C ILE A 192 -5.83 9.74 -28.17
N LYS A 193 -6.30 8.50 -28.26
CA LYS A 193 -5.65 7.33 -27.64
C LYS A 193 -5.48 6.21 -28.65
N ALA A 194 -4.32 5.58 -28.69
CA ALA A 194 -4.15 4.31 -29.38
C ALA A 194 -5.06 3.21 -28.82
N VAL A 195 -5.69 2.40 -29.69
CA VAL A 195 -6.54 1.26 -29.28
C VAL A 195 -5.76 0.24 -28.45
N ARG A 196 -4.51 -0.02 -28.83
CA ARG A 196 -3.61 -0.98 -28.16
C ARG A 196 -2.62 -0.33 -27.20
N GLY A 197 -2.81 0.96 -26.88
CA GLY A 197 -1.88 1.73 -26.06
C GLY A 197 -2.00 1.44 -24.56
N GLY A 198 -0.88 1.10 -23.93
CA GLY A 198 -0.73 1.00 -22.47
C GLY A 198 0.33 1.97 -21.94
N GLY A 199 0.14 2.50 -20.72
CA GLY A 199 1.13 3.33 -20.03
C GLY A 199 1.34 4.73 -20.64
N GLY A 200 0.31 5.33 -21.23
CA GLY A 200 0.36 6.69 -21.78
C GLY A 200 1.02 6.81 -23.16
N LYS A 201 1.55 5.71 -23.71
CA LYS A 201 2.14 5.68 -25.06
C LYS A 201 1.05 5.78 -26.14
N GLY A 202 1.26 6.64 -27.12
CA GLY A 202 0.29 6.90 -28.20
C GLY A 202 -0.94 7.68 -27.72
N MET A 203 -0.81 8.49 -26.67
CA MET A 203 -1.85 9.43 -26.23
C MET A 203 -1.47 10.87 -26.58
N ARG A 204 -2.41 11.64 -27.11
CA ARG A 204 -2.28 13.08 -27.37
C ARG A 204 -3.51 13.83 -26.95
N ILE A 205 -3.34 15.12 -26.67
CA ILE A 205 -4.44 16.03 -26.36
C ILE A 205 -4.48 17.07 -27.47
N ALA A 206 -5.66 17.23 -28.08
CA ALA A 206 -5.98 18.32 -28.98
C ALA A 206 -6.82 19.33 -28.21
N MET A 207 -6.29 20.53 -27.97
CA MET A 207 -7.01 21.58 -27.24
C MET A 207 -8.02 22.31 -28.12
N THR A 208 -7.72 22.40 -29.41
CA THR A 208 -8.55 23.05 -30.42
C THR A 208 -8.68 22.18 -31.67
N GLU A 209 -9.58 22.55 -32.57
CA GLU A 209 -9.75 21.87 -33.85
C GLU A 209 -8.48 21.91 -34.72
N ALA A 210 -7.76 23.04 -34.71
CA ALA A 210 -6.51 23.19 -35.45
C ALA A 210 -5.41 22.23 -34.94
N ASP A 211 -5.45 21.86 -33.66
CA ASP A 211 -4.49 20.92 -33.07
C ASP A 211 -4.79 19.47 -33.44
N PHE A 212 -6.01 19.15 -33.87
CA PHE A 212 -6.48 17.77 -33.99
C PHE A 212 -5.62 16.93 -34.94
N LEU A 213 -5.46 17.38 -36.18
CA LEU A 213 -4.77 16.61 -37.22
C LEU A 213 -3.28 16.40 -36.90
N PRO A 214 -2.49 17.43 -36.49
CA PRO A 214 -1.11 17.22 -36.05
C PRO A 214 -0.98 16.23 -34.89
N GLN A 215 -1.89 16.29 -33.91
CA GLN A 215 -1.88 15.40 -32.75
C GLN A 215 -2.28 13.97 -33.13
N LEU A 216 -3.26 13.81 -34.04
CA LEU A 216 -3.67 12.51 -34.55
C LEU A 216 -2.52 11.81 -35.27
N GLU A 217 -1.82 12.49 -36.18
CA GLU A 217 -0.67 11.92 -36.89
C GLU A 217 0.49 11.58 -35.95
N SER A 218 0.72 12.41 -34.93
CA SER A 218 1.71 12.15 -33.88
C SER A 218 1.37 10.88 -33.09
N ALA A 219 0.10 10.73 -32.68
CA ALA A 219 -0.39 9.56 -31.97
C ALA A 219 -0.31 8.27 -32.83
N LYS A 220 -0.74 8.35 -34.10
CA LYS A 220 -0.65 7.24 -35.07
C LYS A 220 0.78 6.75 -35.27
N ARG A 221 1.75 7.66 -35.48
CA ARG A 221 3.16 7.30 -35.64
C ARG A 221 3.74 6.62 -34.40
N GLU A 222 3.46 7.14 -33.22
CA GLU A 222 3.94 6.54 -31.97
C GLU A 222 3.32 5.16 -31.72
N SER A 223 2.02 5.02 -31.96
CA SER A 223 1.29 3.77 -31.81
C SER A 223 1.79 2.71 -32.79
N LEU A 224 1.96 3.07 -34.07
CA LEU A 224 2.49 2.16 -35.08
C LEU A 224 3.89 1.68 -34.71
N LYS A 225 4.76 2.58 -34.23
CA LYS A 225 6.12 2.24 -33.76
C LYS A 225 6.12 1.33 -32.53
N SER A 226 5.18 1.53 -31.61
CA SER A 226 5.18 0.85 -30.31
C SER A 226 4.39 -0.46 -30.30
N PHE A 227 3.32 -0.53 -31.10
CA PHE A 227 2.30 -1.59 -31.04
C PHE A 227 1.94 -2.18 -32.41
N GLY A 228 2.49 -1.65 -33.52
CA GLY A 228 2.18 -2.11 -34.87
C GLY A 228 0.73 -1.86 -35.29
N ASP A 229 0.02 -0.94 -34.64
CA ASP A 229 -1.38 -0.60 -34.87
C ASP A 229 -1.53 0.93 -34.84
N ASP A 230 -2.18 1.52 -35.84
CA ASP A 230 -2.45 2.96 -35.92
C ASP A 230 -3.93 3.32 -35.67
N ASN A 231 -4.74 2.36 -35.23
CA ASN A 231 -6.13 2.62 -34.84
C ASN A 231 -6.20 3.49 -33.58
N MET A 232 -7.07 4.50 -33.64
CA MET A 232 -7.25 5.52 -32.62
C MET A 232 -8.66 5.52 -32.04
N LEU A 233 -8.74 5.89 -30.77
CA LEU A 233 -9.94 6.21 -30.02
C LEU A 233 -9.95 7.72 -29.75
N LEU A 234 -11.13 8.33 -29.85
CA LEU A 234 -11.35 9.71 -29.48
C LEU A 234 -12.21 9.77 -28.21
N GLU A 235 -11.79 10.53 -27.21
CA GLU A 235 -12.55 10.74 -25.99
C GLU A 235 -12.49 12.21 -25.59
N GLN A 236 -13.58 12.75 -25.06
CA GLN A 236 -13.58 14.08 -24.49
C GLN A 236 -12.51 14.18 -23.39
N TYR A 237 -11.69 15.23 -23.44
CA TYR A 237 -10.68 15.49 -22.42
C TYR A 237 -11.27 16.35 -21.31
N ILE A 238 -11.17 15.90 -20.07
CA ILE A 238 -11.61 16.66 -18.89
C ILE A 238 -10.39 17.39 -18.33
N THR A 239 -10.40 18.71 -18.36
CA THR A 239 -9.24 19.58 -18.06
C THR A 239 -8.91 19.71 -16.58
N ASP A 240 -9.93 19.78 -15.71
CA ASP A 240 -9.77 19.88 -14.26
C ASP A 240 -10.55 18.74 -13.57
N PRO A 241 -10.09 17.49 -13.71
CA PRO A 241 -10.80 16.33 -13.19
C PRO A 241 -10.60 16.18 -11.68
N ARG A 242 -11.68 15.79 -11.02
CA ARG A 242 -11.69 15.14 -9.71
C ARG A 242 -12.06 13.68 -9.93
N HIS A 243 -11.38 12.80 -9.22
CA HIS A 243 -11.78 11.40 -9.14
C HIS A 243 -12.75 11.29 -7.96
N VAL A 244 -14.04 11.18 -8.27
CA VAL A 244 -15.10 11.02 -7.27
C VAL A 244 -15.76 9.67 -7.49
N GLU A 245 -15.97 8.92 -6.43
CA GLU A 245 -16.53 7.58 -6.50
C GLU A 245 -17.71 7.44 -5.54
N VAL A 246 -18.67 6.59 -5.88
CA VAL A 246 -19.88 6.38 -5.08
C VAL A 246 -19.92 4.96 -4.56
N GLN A 247 -20.03 4.79 -3.25
CA GLN A 247 -20.29 3.49 -2.65
C GLN A 247 -21.72 3.06 -2.96
N VAL A 248 -21.88 1.89 -3.57
CA VAL A 248 -23.20 1.27 -3.78
C VAL A 248 -23.29 -0.04 -3.02
N PHE A 249 -24.52 -0.41 -2.69
CA PHE A 249 -24.86 -1.70 -2.12
C PHE A 249 -26.14 -2.22 -2.74
N ALA A 250 -26.16 -3.49 -3.12
CA ALA A 250 -27.35 -4.11 -3.69
C ALA A 250 -27.58 -5.50 -3.07
N ASP A 251 -28.84 -5.93 -2.98
CA ASP A 251 -29.22 -7.25 -2.49
C ASP A 251 -29.74 -8.18 -3.59
N MET A 252 -29.96 -9.44 -3.25
CA MET A 252 -30.53 -10.44 -4.16
C MET A 252 -32.02 -10.22 -4.48
N HIS A 253 -32.66 -9.24 -3.82
CA HIS A 253 -34.08 -8.92 -3.96
C HIS A 253 -34.32 -7.77 -4.95
N GLY A 254 -33.25 -7.26 -5.58
CA GLY A 254 -33.30 -6.16 -6.54
C GLY A 254 -33.27 -4.77 -5.90
N ASN A 255 -33.07 -4.68 -4.58
CA ASN A 255 -32.87 -3.40 -3.91
C ASN A 255 -31.42 -2.94 -4.11
N ALA A 256 -31.23 -1.63 -4.29
CA ALA A 256 -29.91 -1.03 -4.36
C ALA A 256 -29.94 0.40 -3.80
N VAL A 257 -28.90 0.76 -3.05
CA VAL A 257 -28.72 2.06 -2.38
C VAL A 257 -27.30 2.59 -2.61
N HIS A 258 -27.12 3.90 -2.47
CA HIS A 258 -25.80 4.52 -2.37
C HIS A 258 -25.50 4.99 -0.94
N LEU A 259 -24.24 4.89 -0.53
CA LEU A 259 -23.71 5.32 0.78
C LEU A 259 -22.80 6.53 0.63
N PHE A 260 -23.27 7.50 -0.15
CA PHE A 260 -22.55 8.72 -0.52
C PHE A 260 -21.25 8.48 -1.28
N GLU A 261 -20.61 9.58 -1.63
CA GLU A 261 -19.42 9.65 -2.46
C GLU A 261 -18.14 9.90 -1.65
N ARG A 262 -17.02 9.47 -2.21
CA ARG A 262 -15.65 9.71 -1.74
C ARG A 262 -14.90 10.49 -2.82
N ASP A 263 -14.03 11.41 -2.41
CA ASP A 263 -13.07 12.05 -3.30
C ASP A 263 -11.71 11.39 -3.12
N CYS A 264 -11.23 10.77 -4.20
CA CYS A 264 -9.95 10.06 -4.25
C CYS A 264 -8.99 10.74 -5.24
N SER A 265 -9.14 12.05 -5.47
CA SER A 265 -8.35 12.82 -6.46
C SER A 265 -6.88 12.93 -6.10
N VAL A 266 -6.52 12.83 -4.81
CA VAL A 266 -5.14 12.95 -4.35
C VAL A 266 -4.44 11.61 -4.54
N GLN A 267 -3.76 11.49 -5.68
CA GLN A 267 -3.08 10.27 -6.10
C GLN A 267 -1.63 10.54 -6.46
N ARG A 268 -0.75 9.54 -6.26
CA ARG A 268 0.64 9.58 -6.72
C ARG A 268 0.88 8.38 -7.63
N ARG A 269 1.22 8.64 -8.90
CA ARG A 269 1.47 7.59 -9.92
C ARG A 269 0.32 6.58 -10.01
N HIS A 270 -0.93 7.06 -10.01
CA HIS A 270 -2.17 6.26 -10.04
C HIS A 270 -2.46 5.44 -8.77
N GLN A 271 -1.70 5.63 -7.68
CA GLN A 271 -2.05 5.10 -6.37
C GLN A 271 -2.85 6.14 -5.59
N LYS A 272 -4.02 5.77 -5.04
CA LYS A 272 -4.79 6.62 -4.13
C LYS A 272 -4.01 6.81 -2.82
N ILE A 273 -3.86 8.06 -2.36
CA ILE A 273 -3.02 8.43 -1.21
C ILE A 273 -3.86 9.07 -0.11
N ILE A 274 -4.78 9.96 -0.48
CA ILE A 274 -5.72 10.57 0.45
C ILE A 274 -7.11 10.47 -0.17
N GLU A 275 -7.99 9.89 0.61
CA GLU A 275 -9.41 9.76 0.33
C GLU A 275 -10.19 10.51 1.42
N GLU A 276 -11.23 11.24 1.01
CA GLU A 276 -12.11 11.93 1.95
C GLU A 276 -13.59 11.75 1.60
N ALA A 277 -14.43 11.66 2.63
CA ALA A 277 -15.88 11.52 2.51
C ALA A 277 -16.60 12.46 3.48
N PRO A 278 -17.67 13.17 3.06
CA PRO A 278 -18.15 13.33 1.68
C PRO A 278 -17.16 14.10 0.80
N ALA A 279 -17.32 14.02 -0.52
CA ALA A 279 -16.51 14.82 -1.44
C ALA A 279 -16.75 16.33 -1.22
N PRO A 280 -15.69 17.13 -1.08
CA PRO A 280 -15.78 18.54 -0.72
C PRO A 280 -16.42 19.36 -1.84
N GLY A 281 -17.15 20.42 -1.48
CA GLY A 281 -17.67 21.41 -2.43
C GLY A 281 -18.84 20.96 -3.31
N LEU A 282 -19.33 19.73 -3.19
CA LEU A 282 -20.51 19.28 -3.95
C LEU A 282 -21.82 19.68 -3.27
N SER A 283 -22.76 20.23 -4.04
CA SER A 283 -24.12 20.51 -3.59
C SER A 283 -24.89 19.21 -3.31
N GLU A 284 -25.96 19.28 -2.53
CA GLU A 284 -26.81 18.11 -2.27
C GLU A 284 -27.52 17.60 -3.54
N GLU A 285 -27.78 18.47 -4.50
CA GLU A 285 -28.33 18.09 -5.81
C GLU A 285 -27.33 17.27 -6.64
N THR A 286 -26.09 17.76 -6.77
CA THR A 286 -25.03 17.02 -7.48
C THR A 286 -24.77 15.67 -6.81
N ARG A 287 -24.73 15.65 -5.47
CA ARG A 287 -24.54 14.43 -4.67
C ARG A 287 -25.66 13.41 -4.89
N ARG A 288 -26.91 13.87 -4.90
CA ARG A 288 -28.06 13.02 -5.22
C ARG A 288 -27.95 12.48 -6.65
N SER A 289 -27.63 13.32 -7.62
CA SER A 289 -27.47 12.93 -9.02
C SER A 289 -26.38 11.87 -9.22
N LEU A 290 -25.21 12.04 -8.58
CA LEU A 290 -24.14 11.03 -8.53
C LEU A 290 -24.62 9.72 -7.91
N GLY A 291 -25.28 9.81 -6.75
CA GLY A 291 -25.83 8.65 -6.03
C GLY A 291 -26.83 7.85 -6.85
N GLU A 292 -27.80 8.53 -7.45
CA GLU A 292 -28.82 7.92 -8.31
C GLU A 292 -28.21 7.31 -9.58
N ALA A 293 -27.24 7.97 -10.20
CA ALA A 293 -26.52 7.43 -11.33
C ALA A 293 -25.77 6.13 -10.96
N ALA A 294 -25.11 6.10 -9.80
CA ALA A 294 -24.44 4.91 -9.30
C ALA A 294 -25.41 3.76 -8.98
N VAL A 295 -26.58 4.06 -8.40
CA VAL A 295 -27.63 3.05 -8.17
C VAL A 295 -28.17 2.51 -9.49
N ARG A 296 -28.37 3.35 -10.51
CA ARG A 296 -28.75 2.89 -11.87
C ARG A 296 -27.69 1.97 -12.46
N ALA A 297 -26.41 2.32 -12.32
CA ALA A 297 -25.29 1.49 -12.76
C ALA A 297 -25.34 0.09 -12.11
N ALA A 298 -25.50 0.02 -10.79
CA ALA A 298 -25.58 -1.24 -10.05
C ALA A 298 -26.80 -2.08 -10.48
N LYS A 299 -27.97 -1.46 -10.63
CA LYS A 299 -29.19 -2.16 -11.06
C LYS A 299 -29.08 -2.68 -12.49
N ALA A 300 -28.41 -1.95 -13.39
CA ALA A 300 -28.27 -2.33 -14.79
C ALA A 300 -27.52 -3.66 -14.99
N VAL A 301 -26.64 -4.02 -14.05
CA VAL A 301 -25.83 -5.25 -14.10
C VAL A 301 -26.32 -6.33 -13.13
N GLY A 302 -27.47 -6.11 -12.47
CA GLY A 302 -27.97 -7.04 -11.45
C GLY A 302 -26.99 -7.23 -10.31
N TYR A 303 -26.36 -6.15 -9.85
CA TYR A 303 -25.29 -6.19 -8.85
C TYR A 303 -25.78 -6.74 -7.50
N VAL A 304 -24.89 -7.38 -6.74
CA VAL A 304 -25.14 -7.89 -5.38
C VAL A 304 -23.90 -7.63 -4.51
N GLY A 305 -24.10 -7.23 -3.25
CA GLY A 305 -23.03 -6.90 -2.31
C GLY A 305 -22.54 -5.46 -2.43
N ALA A 306 -21.33 -5.22 -1.94
CA ALA A 306 -20.67 -3.91 -1.98
C ALA A 306 -19.98 -3.68 -3.33
N GLY A 307 -20.14 -2.49 -3.89
CA GLY A 307 -19.44 -2.07 -5.11
C GLY A 307 -19.15 -0.58 -5.09
N THR A 308 -18.26 -0.13 -5.96
CA THR A 308 -17.96 1.31 -6.09
C THR A 308 -18.00 1.73 -7.55
N VAL A 309 -18.81 2.74 -7.84
CA VAL A 309 -18.91 3.33 -9.18
C VAL A 309 -18.01 4.56 -9.21
N GLU A 310 -16.98 4.54 -10.04
CA GLU A 310 -15.99 5.61 -10.15
C GLU A 310 -16.38 6.58 -11.27
N PHE A 311 -16.33 7.87 -10.96
CA PHE A 311 -16.64 8.97 -11.85
C PHE A 311 -15.45 9.93 -11.98
N ILE A 312 -15.30 10.47 -13.19
CA ILE A 312 -14.52 11.68 -13.42
C ILE A 312 -15.48 12.86 -13.34
N LEU A 313 -15.29 13.74 -12.36
CA LEU A 313 -16.10 14.94 -12.15
C LEU A 313 -15.27 16.18 -12.45
N HIS A 314 -15.76 17.08 -13.29
CA HIS A 314 -15.09 18.36 -13.53
C HIS A 314 -15.22 19.25 -12.28
N ARG A 315 -14.10 19.76 -11.75
CA ARG A 315 -14.03 20.48 -10.47
C ARG A 315 -14.96 21.68 -10.37
N GLN A 316 -15.13 22.45 -11.45
CA GLN A 316 -15.91 23.69 -11.43
C GLN A 316 -17.37 23.50 -11.85
N THR A 317 -17.61 22.86 -13.01
CA THR A 317 -18.97 22.63 -13.53
C THR A 317 -19.71 21.50 -12.82
N HIS A 318 -19.00 20.62 -12.11
CA HIS A 318 -19.52 19.40 -11.50
C HIS A 318 -20.18 18.41 -12.48
N GLU A 319 -19.93 18.57 -13.78
CA GLU A 319 -20.30 17.56 -14.79
C GLU A 319 -19.49 16.29 -14.52
N PHE A 320 -20.17 15.15 -14.42
CA PHE A 320 -19.54 13.86 -14.10
C PHE A 320 -19.78 12.82 -15.17
N HIS A 321 -18.83 11.92 -15.31
CA HIS A 321 -18.85 10.85 -16.28
C HIS A 321 -18.35 9.56 -15.65
N PHE A 322 -19.05 8.46 -15.89
CA PHE A 322 -18.66 7.13 -15.50
C PHE A 322 -17.30 6.77 -16.09
N MET A 323 -16.42 6.28 -15.23
CA MET A 323 -15.10 5.80 -15.58
C MET A 323 -15.08 4.28 -15.58
N GLU A 324 -15.40 3.67 -14.43
CA GLU A 324 -15.46 2.24 -14.24
C GLU A 324 -16.27 1.88 -12.98
N MET A 325 -16.52 0.59 -12.78
CA MET A 325 -17.15 0.07 -11.57
C MET A 325 -16.26 -1.02 -11.00
N ASN A 326 -15.80 -0.84 -9.76
CA ASN A 326 -15.05 -1.85 -9.04
C ASN A 326 -16.03 -2.82 -8.39
N THR A 327 -15.90 -4.10 -8.75
CA THR A 327 -16.89 -5.14 -8.44
C THR A 327 -16.56 -5.87 -7.13
N ARG A 328 -16.20 -5.08 -6.13
CA ARG A 328 -15.69 -5.54 -4.83
C ARG A 328 -15.79 -4.43 -3.78
N LEU A 329 -15.47 -4.77 -2.53
CA LEU A 329 -15.22 -3.77 -1.49
C LEU A 329 -13.99 -2.92 -1.88
N GLN A 330 -14.08 -1.60 -1.72
CA GLN A 330 -12.94 -0.71 -1.94
C GLN A 330 -12.04 -0.62 -0.70
N VAL A 331 -10.79 -0.24 -0.93
CA VAL A 331 -9.78 -0.11 0.13
C VAL A 331 -10.25 0.96 1.13
N GLU A 332 -10.71 2.08 0.61
CA GLU A 332 -11.18 3.30 1.27
C GLU A 332 -12.64 3.24 1.74
N HIS A 333 -13.24 2.06 1.84
CA HIS A 333 -14.58 1.91 2.41
C HIS A 333 -14.73 2.44 3.86
N PRO A 334 -13.71 2.45 4.76
CA PRO A 334 -13.90 2.91 6.13
C PRO A 334 -14.32 4.37 6.25
N ILE A 335 -13.91 5.27 5.34
CA ILE A 335 -14.37 6.67 5.39
C ILE A 335 -15.86 6.78 5.07
N THR A 336 -16.42 5.91 4.21
CA THR A 336 -17.88 5.79 4.03
C THR A 336 -18.55 5.30 5.32
N GLU A 337 -18.00 4.27 5.97
CA GLU A 337 -18.54 3.74 7.24
C GLU A 337 -18.57 4.80 8.34
N MET A 338 -17.51 5.62 8.46
CA MET A 338 -17.43 6.66 9.47
C MET A 338 -18.47 7.77 9.30
N ILE A 339 -18.84 8.11 8.06
CA ILE A 339 -19.87 9.15 7.82
C ILE A 339 -21.30 8.60 7.82
N THR A 340 -21.51 7.30 7.66
CA THR A 340 -22.83 6.68 7.60
C THR A 340 -23.21 5.91 8.87
N GLY A 341 -22.22 5.48 9.66
CA GLY A 341 -22.40 4.61 10.81
C GLY A 341 -22.73 3.15 10.44
N THR A 342 -22.53 2.75 9.18
CA THR A 342 -22.75 1.38 8.72
C THR A 342 -21.48 0.53 8.81
N ASP A 343 -21.63 -0.79 8.83
CA ASP A 343 -20.55 -1.75 8.59
C ASP A 343 -20.82 -2.46 7.26
N LEU A 344 -20.04 -2.13 6.24
CA LEU A 344 -20.23 -2.61 4.87
C LEU A 344 -19.92 -4.11 4.77
N VAL A 345 -18.97 -4.61 5.55
CA VAL A 345 -18.68 -6.06 5.62
C VAL A 345 -19.86 -6.80 6.26
N GLU A 346 -20.50 -6.21 7.27
CA GLU A 346 -21.69 -6.79 7.90
C GLU A 346 -22.83 -6.92 6.86
N TRP A 347 -23.03 -5.87 6.07
CA TRP A 347 -24.02 -5.90 4.98
C TRP A 347 -23.64 -6.94 3.92
N GLN A 348 -22.35 -7.13 3.62
CA GLN A 348 -21.90 -8.12 2.64
C GLN A 348 -22.26 -9.53 3.09
N LEU A 349 -22.03 -9.85 4.37
CA LEU A 349 -22.39 -11.14 4.96
C LEU A 349 -23.91 -11.36 4.96
N ARG A 350 -24.71 -10.37 5.37
CA ARG A 350 -26.18 -10.45 5.39
C ARG A 350 -26.77 -10.66 4.01
N VAL A 351 -26.36 -9.85 3.04
CA VAL A 351 -26.84 -9.95 1.66
C VAL A 351 -26.42 -11.25 1.01
N ALA A 352 -25.18 -11.70 1.24
CA ALA A 352 -24.72 -13.01 0.73
C ALA A 352 -25.50 -14.18 1.36
N ALA A 353 -26.02 -14.02 2.58
CA ALA A 353 -26.94 -14.96 3.22
C ALA A 353 -28.38 -14.89 2.69
N GLY A 354 -28.67 -13.99 1.74
CA GLY A 354 -29.99 -13.80 1.14
C GLY A 354 -30.89 -12.84 1.93
N GLU A 355 -30.36 -12.07 2.89
CA GLU A 355 -31.11 -10.99 3.53
C GLU A 355 -31.32 -9.79 2.59
N GLN A 356 -32.33 -8.98 2.90
CA GLN A 356 -32.54 -7.68 2.26
C GLN A 356 -31.56 -6.64 2.84
N LEU A 357 -31.38 -5.53 2.12
CA LEU A 357 -30.64 -4.38 2.64
C LEU A 357 -31.18 -3.92 4.01
N PRO A 358 -30.32 -3.70 5.02
CA PRO A 358 -30.78 -3.29 6.35
C PRO A 358 -31.43 -1.91 6.41
N LEU A 359 -31.14 -1.02 5.47
CA LEU A 359 -31.64 0.34 5.40
C LEU A 359 -32.10 0.70 3.97
N SER A 360 -33.18 1.48 3.86
CA SER A 360 -33.58 2.15 2.62
C SER A 360 -32.71 3.39 2.35
N GLN A 361 -32.79 3.95 1.13
CA GLN A 361 -32.00 5.11 0.75
C GLN A 361 -32.23 6.33 1.66
N GLU A 362 -33.46 6.52 2.12
CA GLU A 362 -33.89 7.64 2.97
C GLU A 362 -33.40 7.48 4.42
N GLN A 363 -33.11 6.25 4.85
CA GLN A 363 -32.62 5.95 6.20
C GLN A 363 -31.10 6.11 6.32
N ILE A 364 -30.38 6.20 5.19
CA ILE A 364 -28.93 6.37 5.15
C ILE A 364 -28.60 7.86 5.35
N ILE A 365 -28.17 8.21 6.55
CA ILE A 365 -27.89 9.60 6.96
C ILE A 365 -26.38 9.84 6.99
N ARG A 366 -25.93 10.90 6.31
CA ARG A 366 -24.54 11.38 6.39
C ARG A 366 -24.32 12.21 7.65
N ARG A 367 -23.23 11.95 8.37
CA ARG A 367 -22.78 12.71 9.55
C ARG A 367 -21.28 12.97 9.50
N GLY A 368 -20.89 14.24 9.66
CA GLY A 368 -19.49 14.64 9.77
C GLY A 368 -18.69 14.46 8.48
N HIS A 369 -17.37 14.31 8.65
CA HIS A 369 -16.39 14.18 7.57
C HIS A 369 -15.28 13.21 8.00
N ALA A 370 -14.79 12.37 7.09
CA ALA A 370 -13.76 11.39 7.34
C ALA A 370 -12.62 11.44 6.31
N VAL A 371 -11.38 11.20 6.75
CA VAL A 371 -10.15 11.19 5.93
C VAL A 371 -9.33 9.93 6.25
N GLU A 372 -8.69 9.30 5.27
CA GLU A 372 -7.85 8.09 5.45
C GLU A 372 -6.36 8.28 5.09
N THR A 373 -5.40 7.65 5.82
CA THR A 373 -3.93 7.61 5.51
C THR A 373 -3.06 6.72 6.45
N GLY A 374 -2.72 5.44 6.23
CA GLY A 374 -2.18 4.62 7.35
C GLY A 374 -0.80 3.95 7.28
N VAL A 375 -0.33 3.53 8.48
CA VAL A 375 0.66 2.48 8.82
C VAL A 375 0.44 1.90 10.27
N ARG A 376 0.97 0.71 10.64
CA ARG A 376 1.09 0.14 12.01
C ARG A 376 2.48 -0.50 12.26
N GLU A 377 2.83 -0.65 13.54
CA GLU A 377 4.11 -1.17 14.05
C GLU A 377 4.21 -2.71 14.08
N GLY A 378 5.42 -3.25 13.85
CA GLY A 378 5.82 -4.59 14.30
C GLY A 378 5.71 -5.74 13.29
N GLN A 379 5.45 -5.48 12.01
CA GLN A 379 5.35 -6.52 10.97
C GLN A 379 6.42 -6.36 9.89
N GLU A 380 6.97 -7.48 9.42
CA GLU A 380 7.88 -7.48 8.28
C GLU A 380 7.11 -7.23 6.98
N VAL A 381 7.47 -6.18 6.26
CA VAL A 381 6.88 -5.84 4.96
C VAL A 381 7.59 -6.67 3.89
N SER A 382 6.99 -7.78 3.50
CA SER A 382 7.51 -8.63 2.44
C SER A 382 7.49 -7.93 1.07
N VAL A 383 8.53 -8.14 0.26
CA VAL A 383 8.61 -7.66 -1.13
C VAL A 383 7.59 -8.32 -2.07
N HIS A 384 6.93 -9.39 -1.64
CA HIS A 384 6.01 -10.17 -2.47
C HIS A 384 4.58 -9.60 -2.54
N TYR A 385 4.27 -8.61 -1.72
CA TYR A 385 2.92 -8.08 -1.57
C TYR A 385 2.86 -6.55 -1.66
N ASP A 386 1.63 -6.04 -1.67
CA ASP A 386 1.37 -4.61 -1.62
C ASP A 386 2.08 -3.97 -0.39
N PRO A 387 2.78 -2.84 -0.58
CA PRO A 387 3.55 -2.19 0.49
C PRO A 387 2.67 -1.42 1.49
N MET A 388 1.33 -1.40 1.33
CA MET A 388 0.41 -0.75 2.27
C MET A 388 0.47 -1.44 3.63
N ILE A 389 0.91 -0.67 4.64
CA ILE A 389 1.15 -1.20 5.99
C ILE A 389 -0.09 -1.02 6.89
N ALA A 390 -0.85 0.06 6.76
CA ALA A 390 -2.16 0.21 7.40
C ALA A 390 -3.01 1.34 6.80
N LYS A 391 -4.14 1.62 7.45
CA LYS A 391 -5.07 2.73 7.17
C LYS A 391 -5.31 3.57 8.43
N LEU A 392 -5.15 4.89 8.35
CA LEU A 392 -5.50 5.83 9.45
C LEU A 392 -6.77 6.55 9.06
N VAL A 393 -7.89 6.14 9.64
CA VAL A 393 -9.17 6.79 9.37
C VAL A 393 -9.44 7.77 10.49
N VAL A 394 -9.71 9.03 10.14
CA VAL A 394 -10.00 10.11 11.09
C VAL A 394 -11.33 10.73 10.75
N TRP A 395 -12.20 10.87 11.75
CA TRP A 395 -13.48 11.54 11.62
C TRP A 395 -13.56 12.83 12.45
N GLY A 396 -14.24 13.84 11.89
CA GLY A 396 -14.57 15.10 12.54
C GLY A 396 -16.01 15.53 12.26
N ARG A 397 -16.53 16.48 13.03
CA ARG A 397 -17.88 17.03 12.81
C ARG A 397 -17.98 17.81 11.50
N ASP A 398 -16.86 18.35 11.04
CA ASP A 398 -16.67 18.98 9.76
C ASP A 398 -15.27 18.66 9.19
N ARG A 399 -15.03 19.11 7.96
CA ARG A 399 -13.76 18.86 7.24
C ARG A 399 -12.57 19.50 7.95
N SER A 400 -12.72 20.70 8.52
CA SER A 400 -11.63 21.41 9.20
C SER A 400 -11.18 20.65 10.43
N GLU A 401 -12.12 20.13 11.22
CA GLU A 401 -11.83 19.29 12.37
C GLU A 401 -11.17 17.96 11.96
N ALA A 402 -11.69 17.30 10.92
CA ALA A 402 -11.14 16.04 10.43
C ALA A 402 -9.68 16.23 9.98
N LEU A 403 -9.38 17.27 9.19
CA LEU A 403 -8.01 17.57 8.74
C LEU A 403 -7.07 17.96 9.89
N ALA A 404 -7.54 18.75 10.85
CA ALA A 404 -6.74 19.10 12.02
C ALA A 404 -6.36 17.85 12.84
N LYS A 405 -7.32 16.93 13.04
CA LYS A 405 -7.06 15.64 13.68
C LYS A 405 -6.14 14.76 12.84
N THR A 406 -6.27 14.74 11.52
CA THR A 406 -5.38 13.97 10.63
C THR A 406 -3.95 14.47 10.74
N ARG A 407 -3.72 15.79 10.68
CA ARG A 407 -2.37 16.38 10.87
C ARG A 407 -1.80 16.03 12.24
N ALA A 408 -2.60 16.15 13.30
CA ALA A 408 -2.17 15.79 14.64
C ALA A 408 -1.80 14.30 14.74
N LYS A 409 -2.63 13.41 14.19
CA LYS A 409 -2.38 11.97 14.22
C LYS A 409 -1.15 11.59 13.39
N LEU A 410 -1.00 12.13 12.19
CA LEU A 410 0.21 11.90 11.38
C LEU A 410 1.49 12.34 12.10
N SER A 411 1.46 13.43 12.89
CA SER A 411 2.61 13.84 13.70
C SER A 411 2.90 12.90 14.90
N GLU A 412 1.93 12.07 15.28
CA GLU A 412 2.11 10.99 16.27
C GLU A 412 2.57 9.68 15.61
N TYR A 413 2.44 9.53 14.28
CA TYR A 413 2.82 8.33 13.55
C TYR A 413 4.32 8.32 13.26
N GLN A 414 5.03 7.32 13.80
CA GLN A 414 6.46 7.11 13.58
C GLN A 414 6.69 5.76 12.89
N LEU A 415 7.54 5.75 11.87
CA LEU A 415 7.87 4.57 11.08
C LEU A 415 9.36 4.26 11.16
N LEU A 416 9.68 3.05 11.62
CA LEU A 416 11.03 2.50 11.57
C LEU A 416 11.17 1.54 10.39
N THR A 417 12.15 1.79 9.53
CA THR A 417 12.54 0.88 8.46
C THR A 417 13.90 0.27 8.81
N ASN A 418 13.95 -0.84 9.57
CA ASN A 418 14.87 -1.95 9.29
C ASN A 418 14.79 -3.14 10.28
N GLN A 419 15.21 -4.27 9.72
CA GLN A 419 15.13 -5.65 10.20
C GLN A 419 15.90 -5.87 11.52
N GLN A 420 15.30 -6.63 12.46
CA GLN A 420 15.75 -6.92 13.84
C GLN A 420 15.20 -6.01 14.95
N ALA A 421 13.89 -5.77 14.95
CA ALA A 421 13.16 -5.13 16.05
C ALA A 421 12.94 -6.05 17.27
N ASN A 422 13.98 -6.74 17.74
CA ASN A 422 13.93 -7.35 19.07
C ASN A 422 14.84 -6.57 20.00
N THR A 423 14.20 -5.82 20.89
CA THR A 423 14.72 -4.93 21.95
C THR A 423 15.17 -3.53 21.51
N VAL A 424 14.35 -2.53 21.85
CA VAL A 424 14.80 -1.15 22.08
C VAL A 424 15.75 -1.19 23.27
N LYS A 425 17.04 -1.43 23.01
CA LYS A 425 18.10 -1.17 23.99
C LYS A 425 18.51 0.29 23.84
N ASP A 426 17.72 1.17 24.45
CA ASP A 426 18.03 2.59 24.52
C ASP A 426 19.22 2.82 25.45
N ASN A 427 20.43 2.77 24.88
CA ASN A 427 21.68 3.04 25.58
C ASN A 427 22.09 4.52 25.47
N TRP A 428 21.31 5.37 24.78
CA TRP A 428 21.70 6.76 24.57
C TRP A 428 21.25 7.64 25.75
N LYS A 429 22.22 8.09 26.55
CA LYS A 429 21.99 9.06 27.64
C LYS A 429 21.85 10.52 27.16
N GLY A 430 21.52 10.73 25.88
CA GLY A 430 21.37 12.05 25.28
C GLY A 430 22.65 12.90 25.25
N ILE A 431 22.45 14.18 24.94
CA ILE A 431 23.43 15.28 25.12
C ILE A 431 23.51 15.68 26.60
N SER A 432 22.60 15.17 27.45
CA SER A 432 22.48 15.51 28.86
C SER A 432 23.79 15.33 29.61
N VAL A 433 24.43 16.46 29.89
CA VAL A 433 25.48 16.58 30.91
C VAL A 433 24.79 16.68 32.25
N GLN A 434 24.58 15.55 32.92
CA GLN A 434 24.13 15.58 34.31
C GLN A 434 25.30 16.05 35.19
N PRO A 435 25.11 17.06 36.05
CA PRO A 435 26.14 17.47 36.99
C PRO A 435 26.29 16.37 38.05
N GLN A 436 27.12 15.37 37.77
CA GLN A 436 27.41 14.34 38.79
C GLN A 436 28.30 14.87 39.92
N SER A 437 28.90 16.06 39.76
CA SER A 437 29.57 16.79 40.84
C SER A 437 29.74 18.26 40.44
N TRP A 438 29.20 19.19 41.23
CA TRP A 438 29.52 20.61 41.07
C TRP A 438 31.01 20.83 41.38
N ARG A 439 31.72 21.54 40.51
CA ARG A 439 33.15 21.87 40.67
C ARG A 439 33.33 23.39 40.62
N PRO A 440 34.03 24.01 41.58
CA PRO A 440 34.41 25.41 41.48
C PRO A 440 35.27 25.66 40.25
N ASN A 441 35.01 26.74 39.50
CA ASN A 441 35.80 27.19 38.33
C ASN A 441 35.88 26.21 37.16
N TYR A 442 34.91 25.30 37.01
CA TYR A 442 34.84 24.39 35.87
C TYR A 442 33.45 24.42 35.24
N GLU A 443 33.37 24.90 33.99
CA GLU A 443 32.16 24.81 33.19
C GLU A 443 32.15 23.49 32.44
N LEU A 444 31.17 22.63 32.76
CA LEU A 444 31.06 21.33 32.13
C LEU A 444 30.62 21.49 30.67
N GLN A 445 31.56 21.27 29.76
CA GLN A 445 31.36 21.31 28.32
C GLN A 445 31.63 19.93 27.69
N LYS A 446 30.78 19.52 26.75
CA LYS A 446 30.93 18.28 25.98
C LYS A 446 30.81 18.58 24.49
N THR A 447 31.78 18.15 23.70
CA THR A 447 31.70 18.19 22.23
C THR A 447 31.35 16.81 21.71
N ILE A 448 30.30 16.76 20.90
CA ILE A 448 29.73 15.54 20.32
C ILE A 448 29.83 15.67 18.81
N PRO A 449 30.64 14.83 18.14
CA PRO A 449 30.57 14.71 16.70
C PRO A 449 29.23 14.02 16.33
N LEU A 450 28.56 14.53 15.31
CA LEU A 450 27.31 14.03 14.75
C LEU A 450 27.46 14.04 13.22
N ARG A 451 26.75 13.16 12.50
CA ARG A 451 26.65 13.23 11.04
C ARG A 451 25.21 13.49 10.64
N PHE A 452 25.00 14.47 9.76
CA PHE A 452 23.69 14.82 9.25
C PHE A 452 23.81 15.15 7.75
N ASP A 453 23.02 14.51 6.89
CA ASP A 453 23.11 14.63 5.43
C ASP A 453 24.55 14.49 4.89
N GLU A 454 25.24 13.43 5.31
CA GLU A 454 26.65 13.13 4.99
C GLU A 454 27.68 14.19 5.45
N LYS A 455 27.25 15.22 6.20
CA LYS A 455 28.12 16.26 6.76
C LYS A 455 28.41 15.97 8.22
N ASP A 456 29.68 16.10 8.58
CA ASP A 456 30.11 16.05 9.97
C ASP A 456 29.80 17.37 10.67
N LEU A 457 29.06 17.28 11.77
CA LEU A 457 28.71 18.37 12.67
C LEU A 457 29.44 18.16 14.00
N LYS A 458 30.11 19.21 14.49
CA LYS A 458 30.67 19.24 15.84
C LYS A 458 29.72 20.02 16.75
N VAL A 459 28.91 19.32 17.54
CA VAL A 459 27.98 19.98 18.45
C VAL A 459 28.60 20.07 19.84
N THR A 460 28.90 21.28 20.27
CA THR A 460 29.45 21.57 21.59
C THR A 460 28.33 22.08 22.50
N VAL A 461 28.15 21.43 23.65
CA VAL A 461 27.13 21.78 24.64
C VAL A 461 27.77 22.08 25.98
N LYS A 462 27.39 23.21 26.55
CA LYS A 462 27.77 23.68 27.88
C LYS A 462 26.53 23.66 28.76
N TYR A 463 26.64 23.06 29.95
CA TYR A 463 25.57 23.06 30.95
C TYR A 463 25.52 24.41 31.67
N GLU A 464 24.34 25.01 31.78
CA GLU A 464 24.14 26.26 32.51
C GLU A 464 23.64 26.00 33.95
N SER A 465 23.73 27.00 34.83
CA SER A 465 23.37 26.84 36.24
C SER A 465 21.86 26.55 36.46
N ALA A 466 21.01 26.89 35.49
CA ALA A 466 19.58 26.62 35.54
C ALA A 466 19.26 25.19 35.06
N PRO A 467 18.30 24.48 35.70
CA PRO A 467 17.87 23.16 35.25
C PRO A 467 17.39 23.19 33.79
N ASN A 468 17.72 22.16 33.01
CA ASN A 468 17.33 22.01 31.60
C ASN A 468 17.80 23.15 30.67
N SER A 469 18.73 24.00 31.12
CA SER A 469 19.29 25.10 30.35
C SER A 469 20.68 24.76 29.85
N TYR A 470 20.92 25.01 28.56
CA TYR A 470 22.15 24.67 27.86
C TYR A 470 22.58 25.81 26.95
N SER A 471 23.89 26.03 26.85
CA SER A 471 24.49 26.78 25.75
C SER A 471 24.96 25.79 24.69
N VAL A 472 24.46 25.88 23.46
CA VAL A 472 24.78 24.97 22.36
C VAL A 472 25.45 25.73 21.22
N LYS A 473 26.53 25.18 20.69
CA LYS A 473 27.23 25.65 19.50
C LYS A 473 27.38 24.52 18.50
N VAL A 474 27.13 24.79 17.22
CA VAL A 474 27.37 23.84 16.12
C VAL A 474 28.56 24.33 15.30
N ASN A 475 29.56 23.47 15.13
CA ASN A 475 30.85 23.79 14.53
C ASN A 475 31.49 25.03 15.19
N ASP A 476 31.97 25.97 14.40
CA ASP A 476 32.53 27.24 14.84
C ASP A 476 31.49 28.38 14.82
N GLY A 477 30.20 28.03 14.87
CA GLY A 477 29.11 29.00 14.90
C GLY A 477 28.97 29.74 16.24
N GLU A 478 27.91 30.52 16.36
CA GLU A 478 27.60 31.26 17.59
C GLU A 478 27.00 30.34 18.66
N TRP A 479 27.25 30.69 19.93
CA TRP A 479 26.58 30.07 21.06
C TRP A 479 25.12 30.49 21.11
N ARG A 480 24.21 29.51 21.26
CA ARG A 480 22.78 29.74 21.42
C ARG A 480 22.29 29.18 22.74
N GLN A 481 21.45 29.94 23.42
CA GLN A 481 20.72 29.46 24.59
C GLN A 481 19.61 28.51 24.16
N VAL A 482 19.54 27.37 24.85
CA VAL A 482 18.60 26.28 24.59
C VAL A 482 18.06 25.79 25.93
N GLU A 483 16.75 25.89 26.12
CA GLU A 483 16.08 25.08 27.15
C GLU A 483 15.61 23.78 26.50
N ALA A 484 15.92 22.64 27.10
CA ALA A 484 15.50 21.34 26.56
C ALA A 484 15.14 20.37 27.67
N SER A 485 13.99 19.70 27.53
CA SER A 485 13.59 18.61 28.44
C SER A 485 13.07 17.42 27.64
N LEU A 486 13.42 16.23 28.11
CA LEU A 486 12.97 14.97 27.54
C LEU A 486 11.82 14.42 28.38
N GLN A 487 10.72 14.07 27.72
CA GLN A 487 9.54 13.49 28.36
C GLN A 487 9.28 12.10 27.78
N THR A 488 9.26 11.09 28.64
CA THR A 488 8.79 9.75 28.27
C THR A 488 7.27 9.73 28.23
N THR A 489 6.72 9.20 27.14
CA THR A 489 5.27 9.00 26.97
C THR A 489 4.99 7.54 26.60
N GLU A 490 3.72 7.13 26.67
CA GLU A 490 3.28 5.80 26.19
C GLU A 490 3.61 5.55 24.70
N LYS A 491 3.87 6.61 23.93
CA LYS A 491 4.16 6.58 22.48
C LYS A 491 5.65 6.79 22.15
N GLY A 492 6.53 6.72 23.14
CA GLY A 492 7.97 6.98 22.99
C GLY A 492 8.43 8.30 23.62
N LEU A 493 9.64 8.75 23.25
CA LEU A 493 10.28 9.94 23.82
C LEU A 493 9.82 11.20 23.07
N ARG A 494 9.56 12.27 23.82
CA ARG A 494 9.30 13.61 23.26
C ARG A 494 10.32 14.61 23.77
N LEU A 495 10.90 15.38 22.86
CA LEU A 495 11.83 16.46 23.18
C LEU A 495 11.10 17.79 23.12
N ASN A 496 10.98 18.45 24.27
CA ASN A 496 10.52 19.83 24.36
C ASN A 496 11.74 20.74 24.32
N THR A 497 11.79 21.70 23.39
CA THR A 497 12.86 22.70 23.35
C THR A 497 12.33 24.12 23.26
N LEU A 498 13.09 25.07 23.78
CA LEU A 498 12.99 26.50 23.52
C LEU A 498 14.36 26.97 23.04
N ILE A 499 14.44 27.40 21.78
CA ILE A 499 15.68 27.93 21.17
C ILE A 499 15.36 29.32 20.64
N GLY A 500 15.89 30.35 21.29
CA GLY A 500 15.46 31.73 21.06
C GLY A 500 13.99 31.91 21.47
N ASP A 501 13.14 32.37 20.54
CA ASP A 501 11.70 32.53 20.72
C ASP A 501 10.87 31.31 20.26
N LYS A 502 11.53 30.30 19.66
CA LYS A 502 10.85 29.14 19.08
C LYS A 502 10.75 27.99 20.09
N LYS A 503 9.50 27.70 20.51
CA LYS A 503 9.18 26.50 21.30
C LYS A 503 8.79 25.34 20.38
N THR A 504 9.40 24.17 20.54
CA THR A 504 9.08 22.95 19.78
C THR A 504 8.85 21.76 20.69
N ASN A 505 8.02 20.82 20.21
CA ASN A 505 7.82 19.52 20.83
C ASN A 505 7.86 18.48 19.72
N VAL A 506 8.96 17.72 19.67
CA VAL A 506 9.24 16.76 18.59
C VAL A 506 9.32 15.34 19.12
N GLY A 507 8.98 14.37 18.26
CA GLY A 507 9.18 12.96 18.57
C GLY A 507 10.65 12.60 18.45
N LEU A 508 11.18 11.85 19.43
CA LEU A 508 12.53 11.30 19.37
C LEU A 508 12.48 9.78 19.42
N LEU A 509 13.32 9.17 18.60
CA LEU A 509 13.54 7.74 18.60
C LEU A 509 15.01 7.45 18.35
N THR A 510 15.54 6.48 19.09
CA THR A 510 16.97 6.23 19.19
C THR A 510 17.18 4.77 18.85
N TYR A 511 17.94 4.51 17.79
CA TYR A 511 18.14 3.15 17.31
C TYR A 511 19.57 2.98 16.82
N ASP A 512 20.28 2.00 17.39
CA ASP A 512 21.71 1.79 17.18
C ASP A 512 22.54 3.08 17.37
N GLN A 513 23.00 3.68 16.27
CA GLN A 513 23.78 4.91 16.23
C GLN A 513 23.03 6.05 15.55
N GLU A 514 21.72 5.93 15.41
CA GLU A 514 20.88 6.94 14.77
C GLU A 514 19.91 7.53 15.77
N VAL A 515 19.77 8.84 15.69
CA VAL A 515 18.77 9.63 16.39
C VAL A 515 17.80 10.14 15.35
N HIS A 516 16.59 9.60 15.36
CA HIS A 516 15.51 10.02 14.49
C HIS A 516 14.69 11.09 15.22
N VAL A 517 14.63 12.28 14.61
CA VAL A 517 13.83 13.41 15.06
C VAL A 517 12.64 13.54 14.12
N TYR A 518 11.42 13.50 14.67
CA TYR A 518 10.17 13.65 13.93
C TYR A 518 9.53 14.99 14.26
N ASP A 519 9.45 15.86 13.28
CA ASP A 519 8.79 17.16 13.38
C ASP A 519 7.69 17.31 12.30
N GLU A 520 7.16 18.54 12.14
CA GLU A 520 6.12 18.83 11.15
C GLU A 520 6.57 18.72 9.68
N ASN A 521 7.89 18.69 9.44
CA ASN A 521 8.49 18.57 8.11
C ASN A 521 8.90 17.13 7.77
N GLY A 522 8.74 16.20 8.71
CA GLY A 522 8.98 14.78 8.53
C GLY A 522 10.08 14.23 9.44
N GLN A 523 10.85 13.28 8.93
CA GLN A 523 11.91 12.60 9.66
C GLN A 523 13.27 13.22 9.30
N THR A 524 14.02 13.57 10.34
CA THR A 524 15.43 13.95 10.27
C THR A 524 16.25 12.88 10.98
N VAL A 525 17.27 12.31 10.33
CA VAL A 525 18.13 11.28 10.93
C VAL A 525 19.51 11.87 11.19
N VAL A 526 19.95 11.78 12.44
CA VAL A 526 21.29 12.20 12.85
C VAL A 526 22.07 10.98 13.29
N GLU A 527 23.20 10.70 12.65
CA GLU A 527 24.06 9.59 13.01
C GLU A 527 25.07 10.00 14.09
N LEU A 528 25.33 9.09 15.00
CA LEU A 528 26.35 9.13 16.05
C LEU A 528 27.59 8.39 15.52
N PRO A 529 28.68 9.08 15.17
CA PRO A 529 29.86 8.42 14.63
C PRO A 529 30.44 7.41 15.61
N ARG A 530 30.81 6.23 15.08
CA ARG A 530 31.40 5.12 15.84
C ARG A 530 32.63 5.59 16.60
N PRO A 531 32.76 5.26 17.89
CA PRO A 531 34.02 5.43 18.58
C PRO A 531 35.14 4.69 17.83
N LYS A 532 36.31 5.31 17.65
CA LYS A 532 37.41 4.76 16.83
C LYS A 532 37.84 3.33 17.22
N TYR A 533 37.58 2.90 18.45
CA TYR A 533 37.85 1.54 18.92
C TYR A 533 36.88 0.47 18.38
N GLN A 534 35.69 0.84 17.91
CA GLN A 534 34.72 -0.05 17.24
C GLN A 534 34.91 -0.10 15.72
N ALA A 535 35.62 0.86 15.13
CA ALA A 535 35.87 0.93 13.68
C ALA A 535 37.09 0.10 13.23
N SER A 536 37.76 -0.62 14.13
CA SER A 536 39.01 -1.33 13.86
C SER A 536 38.79 -2.82 13.60
N SER A 537 38.07 -3.18 12.53
CA SER A 537 38.21 -4.51 11.93
C SER A 537 39.36 -4.45 10.93
N VAL A 538 40.46 -5.15 11.23
CA VAL A 538 41.56 -5.29 10.28
C VAL A 538 41.12 -6.35 9.26
N ASP A 539 40.58 -5.91 8.12
CA ASP A 539 40.37 -6.80 6.97
C ASP A 539 41.75 -7.28 6.46
N SER A 540 42.06 -8.55 6.69
CA SER A 540 43.12 -9.25 5.98
C SER A 540 42.69 -9.45 4.52
N SER A 541 43.61 -9.27 3.58
CA SER A 541 43.32 -9.29 2.14
C SER A 541 42.57 -10.56 1.72
N ALA A 542 41.53 -10.41 0.90
CA ALA A 542 40.60 -11.48 0.50
C ALA A 542 41.23 -12.66 -0.27
N ALA A 543 42.52 -12.58 -0.62
CA ALA A 543 43.26 -13.61 -1.37
C ALA A 543 44.29 -14.37 -0.50
N ALA A 544 44.35 -14.13 0.80
CA ALA A 544 45.35 -14.78 1.66
C ALA A 544 44.89 -16.19 2.11
N ASN A 545 45.75 -17.20 1.89
CA ASN A 545 45.55 -18.58 2.39
C ASN A 545 45.88 -18.75 3.89
N SER A 546 45.96 -17.66 4.64
CA SER A 546 46.25 -17.68 6.07
C SER A 546 45.68 -16.45 6.78
N ALA A 547 45.33 -16.61 8.05
CA ALA A 547 44.94 -15.54 8.94
C ALA A 547 46.08 -15.26 9.93
N SER A 548 46.61 -14.04 9.88
CA SER A 548 47.76 -13.59 10.66
C SER A 548 47.38 -12.62 11.76
N SER A 549 48.14 -12.60 12.86
CA SER A 549 47.96 -11.63 13.92
C SER A 549 48.25 -10.20 13.43
N PRO A 550 47.32 -9.24 13.53
CA PRO A 550 47.52 -7.88 13.02
C PRO A 550 48.47 -7.04 13.89
N THR A 551 48.69 -7.47 15.13
CA THR A 551 49.51 -6.80 16.14
C THR A 551 50.29 -7.83 16.97
N PRO A 552 51.45 -7.50 17.57
CA PRO A 552 52.04 -8.34 18.59
C PRO A 552 51.13 -8.41 19.82
N GLY A 553 50.92 -9.60 20.38
CA GLY A 553 50.05 -9.80 21.54
C GLY A 553 50.04 -11.25 22.03
N VAL A 554 49.18 -11.57 22.99
CA VAL A 554 49.04 -12.92 23.57
C VAL A 554 47.88 -13.64 22.90
N LEU A 555 48.08 -14.86 22.39
CA LEU A 555 47.02 -15.68 21.82
C LEU A 555 46.08 -16.18 22.94
N GLU A 556 44.89 -15.62 23.01
CA GLU A 556 43.93 -15.89 24.10
C GLU A 556 43.04 -17.10 23.79
N ARG A 557 42.53 -17.18 22.55
CA ARG A 557 41.62 -18.25 22.12
C ARG A 557 41.83 -18.59 20.65
N VAL A 558 41.64 -19.86 20.29
CA VAL A 558 41.47 -20.32 18.91
C VAL A 558 40.05 -20.91 18.82
N LEU A 559 39.28 -20.46 17.84
CA LEU A 559 37.84 -20.72 17.72
C LEU A 559 37.48 -21.77 16.66
N VAL A 560 38.49 -22.28 15.96
CA VAL A 560 38.35 -23.25 14.86
C VAL A 560 39.36 -24.38 15.02
N SER A 561 39.02 -25.54 14.45
CA SER A 561 39.86 -26.74 14.40
C SER A 561 40.26 -27.08 12.97
N LYS A 562 41.32 -27.88 12.81
CA LYS A 562 41.70 -28.43 11.51
C LYS A 562 40.54 -29.23 10.92
N GLY A 563 40.18 -28.95 9.66
CA GLY A 563 39.06 -29.56 8.94
C GLY A 563 37.75 -28.77 9.00
N ASP A 564 37.67 -27.71 9.80
CA ASP A 564 36.46 -26.88 9.89
C ASP A 564 36.26 -26.08 8.60
N LYS A 565 35.00 -26.06 8.11
CA LYS A 565 34.57 -25.13 7.06
C LYS A 565 34.27 -23.78 7.68
N VAL A 566 34.91 -22.74 7.16
CA VAL A 566 34.75 -21.35 7.62
C VAL A 566 34.25 -20.48 6.48
N VAL A 567 33.37 -19.52 6.80
CA VAL A 567 32.92 -18.49 5.86
C VAL A 567 33.70 -17.19 6.07
N LYS A 568 33.82 -16.36 5.03
CA LYS A 568 34.45 -15.05 5.09
C LYS A 568 33.85 -14.21 6.23
N GLY A 569 34.72 -13.60 7.04
CA GLY A 569 34.32 -12.82 8.21
C GLY A 569 34.05 -13.66 9.47
N GLN A 570 34.07 -14.99 9.40
CA GLN A 570 33.93 -15.85 10.59
C GLN A 570 35.14 -15.68 11.54
N PRO A 571 34.93 -15.49 12.85
CA PRO A 571 36.02 -15.46 13.83
C PRO A 571 36.86 -16.73 13.83
N LEU A 572 38.19 -16.59 13.81
CA LEU A 572 39.13 -17.72 13.79
C LEU A 572 39.92 -17.83 15.10
N PHE A 573 40.46 -16.73 15.60
CA PHE A 573 41.21 -16.69 16.85
C PHE A 573 41.21 -15.28 17.46
N VAL A 574 41.61 -15.16 18.73
CA VAL A 574 41.62 -13.92 19.49
C VAL A 574 43.02 -13.68 20.07
N VAL A 575 43.53 -12.47 19.90
CA VAL A 575 44.80 -12.03 20.47
C VAL A 575 44.56 -10.86 21.42
N ILE A 576 45.14 -10.88 22.62
CA ILE A 576 45.12 -9.74 23.53
C ILE A 576 46.38 -8.91 23.33
N ALA A 577 46.23 -7.65 22.97
CA ALA A 577 47.33 -6.68 22.95
C ALA A 577 46.90 -5.41 23.67
N MET A 578 47.77 -4.80 24.46
CA MET A 578 47.48 -3.56 25.22
C MET A 578 46.17 -3.62 26.04
N LYS A 579 45.88 -4.77 26.69
CA LYS A 579 44.64 -5.05 27.45
C LYS A 579 43.35 -5.05 26.62
N MET A 580 43.46 -5.12 25.30
CA MET A 580 42.33 -5.16 24.36
C MET A 580 42.33 -6.49 23.59
N GLU A 581 41.15 -7.08 23.41
CA GLU A 581 40.96 -8.27 22.56
C GLU A 581 40.86 -7.88 21.07
N TYR A 582 41.62 -8.57 20.23
CA TYR A 582 41.60 -8.48 18.77
C TYR A 582 41.11 -9.79 18.20
N VAL A 583 39.89 -9.80 17.66
CA VAL A 583 39.31 -10.97 16.99
C VAL A 583 39.75 -10.98 15.53
N VAL A 584 40.55 -11.99 15.16
CA VAL A 584 40.98 -12.19 13.77
C VAL A 584 39.96 -13.08 13.07
N ARG A 585 39.51 -12.64 11.89
CA ARG A 585 38.43 -13.26 11.11
C ARG A 585 38.95 -13.87 9.81
N SER A 586 38.18 -14.80 9.24
CA SER A 586 38.54 -15.47 7.99
C SER A 586 38.53 -14.49 6.81
N PRO A 587 39.60 -14.40 6.00
CA PRO A 587 39.65 -13.50 4.85
C PRO A 587 38.76 -13.96 3.69
N ARG A 588 38.43 -15.26 3.63
CA ARG A 588 37.59 -15.89 2.59
C ARG A 588 36.88 -17.14 3.12
N ASP A 589 36.01 -17.69 2.30
CA ASP A 589 35.46 -19.04 2.52
C ASP A 589 36.56 -20.09 2.30
N GLY A 590 36.58 -21.15 3.10
CA GLY A 590 37.57 -22.22 2.96
C GLY A 590 37.52 -23.27 4.06
N VAL A 591 38.45 -24.23 3.99
CA VAL A 591 38.65 -25.27 5.01
C VAL A 591 39.94 -24.99 5.76
N VAL A 592 39.93 -25.11 7.09
CA VAL A 592 41.14 -24.94 7.91
C VAL A 592 42.10 -26.11 7.68
N ALA A 593 43.19 -25.86 6.95
CA ALA A 593 44.22 -26.86 6.64
C ALA A 593 45.07 -27.22 7.87
N ALA A 594 45.46 -26.20 8.64
CA ALA A 594 46.31 -26.35 9.80
C ALA A 594 46.23 -25.15 10.74
N LEU A 595 46.57 -25.37 12.01
CA LEU A 595 46.81 -24.34 13.00
C LEU A 595 48.32 -24.31 13.28
N ALA A 596 48.89 -23.12 13.45
CA ALA A 596 50.28 -22.99 13.85
C ALA A 596 50.48 -23.51 15.29
N PRO A 597 51.70 -23.96 15.66
CA PRO A 597 51.97 -24.61 16.95
C PRO A 597 52.08 -23.61 18.12
N PHE A 598 51.16 -22.65 18.20
CA PHE A 598 51.01 -21.75 19.35
C PHE A 598 50.04 -22.33 20.37
N LYS A 599 50.38 -22.22 21.65
CA LYS A 599 49.48 -22.53 22.77
C LYS A 599 48.74 -21.28 23.21
N LEU A 600 47.58 -21.45 23.83
CA LEU A 600 46.89 -20.33 24.48
C LEU A 600 47.79 -19.76 25.59
N GLY A 601 47.95 -18.44 25.61
CA GLY A 601 48.91 -17.73 26.45
C GLY A 601 50.25 -17.43 25.78
N ASP A 602 50.54 -17.96 24.60
CA ASP A 602 51.78 -17.67 23.87
C ASP A 602 51.77 -16.25 23.27
N SER A 603 52.94 -15.62 23.24
CA SER A 603 53.13 -14.34 22.56
C SER A 603 53.26 -14.55 21.04
N VAL A 604 52.33 -13.98 20.28
CA VAL A 604 52.32 -13.99 18.81
C VAL A 604 52.78 -12.63 18.27
N GLY A 605 53.72 -12.65 17.33
CA GLY A 605 54.22 -11.44 16.67
C GLY A 605 53.26 -10.88 15.61
N LYS A 606 53.44 -9.62 15.22
CA LYS A 606 52.72 -9.04 14.07
C LYS A 606 53.01 -9.83 12.80
N GLY A 607 51.97 -10.24 12.08
CA GLY A 607 52.05 -11.03 10.87
C GLY A 607 52.16 -12.55 11.10
N ALA A 608 52.28 -13.01 12.36
CA ALA A 608 52.35 -14.45 12.66
C ALA A 608 51.07 -15.16 12.21
N GLN A 609 51.22 -16.14 11.32
CA GLN A 609 50.11 -16.94 10.80
C GLN A 609 49.66 -17.92 11.87
N VAL A 610 48.40 -17.81 12.32
CA VAL A 610 47.85 -18.69 13.37
C VAL A 610 46.94 -19.75 12.76
N VAL A 611 46.19 -19.41 11.71
CA VAL A 611 45.29 -20.32 10.99
C VAL A 611 45.64 -20.32 9.52
N MET A 612 45.80 -21.49 8.92
CA MET A 612 46.06 -21.69 7.49
C MET A 612 44.83 -22.33 6.83
N LEU A 613 44.43 -21.81 5.68
CA LEU A 613 43.34 -22.35 4.86
C LEU A 613 43.90 -23.17 3.70
N GLU A 614 43.17 -24.21 3.28
CA GLU A 614 43.51 -24.99 2.09
C GLU A 614 43.57 -24.07 0.86
N GLY A 615 44.63 -24.16 0.04
CA GLY A 615 44.77 -23.35 -1.17
C GLY A 615 43.68 -23.65 -2.20
N ASP A 616 43.21 -22.63 -2.92
CA ASP A 616 42.29 -22.83 -4.04
C ASP A 616 43.00 -23.68 -5.11
N SER A 617 42.42 -24.83 -5.46
CA SER A 617 42.92 -25.72 -6.52
C SER A 617 42.54 -25.20 -7.90
#